data_AF-A0AAD5QWE6-F1
#
_entry.id   AF-A0AAD5QWE6-F1
#
_cell.length_a   1.000
_cell.length_b   1.000
_cell.length_c   1.000
_cell.angle_alpha   90.00
_cell.angle_beta   90.00
_cell.angle_gamma   90.00
#
_symmetry.space_group_name_H-M   'P 1'
#
loop_
_entity.id
_entity.type
_entity.pdbx_description
1 polymer ?
#
loop_
_entity_poly.entity_id
_entity_poly.type
_entity_poly.pdbx_seq_one_letter_code
_entity_poly.pdbx_strand_id
1 'polypeptide(L)' 'MANLTATPLNTYSENIVASITIATVGMLGLVSNSCAILAARYNPALRNSFGLLCFSQCISNMGVLLIFVFWAAPTTIL' A
#
# COMPACT_ATOMS: atom_id res chain seq x y z
N MET A 1 -9.35 33.20 20.73
CA MET A 1 -8.30 33.71 19.82
C MET A 1 -7.75 32.50 19.06
N ALA A 2 -8.39 32.12 17.96
CA ALA A 2 -7.93 31.04 17.09
C ALA A 2 -6.93 31.63 16.09
N ASN A 3 -5.76 31.01 15.97
CA ASN A 3 -4.68 31.46 15.11
C ASN A 3 -5.03 31.12 13.65
N LEU A 4 -5.81 32.00 12.99
CA LEU A 4 -6.34 31.79 11.62
C LEU A 4 -5.25 31.71 10.52
N THR A 5 -3.98 31.90 10.86
CA THR A 5 -2.85 31.88 9.92
C THR A 5 -2.06 30.55 9.95
N ALA A 6 -2.33 29.65 10.89
CA ALA A 6 -1.61 28.38 11.02
C ALA A 6 -2.27 27.22 10.26
N THR A 7 -3.52 27.35 9.81
CA THR A 7 -4.32 26.23 9.31
C THR A 7 -3.95 25.72 7.91
N PRO A 8 -3.69 26.54 6.87
CA PRO A 8 -3.49 26.00 5.52
C PRO A 8 -2.09 25.39 5.32
N LEU A 9 -1.07 25.95 5.96
CA LEU A 9 0.31 25.47 5.82
C LEU A 9 0.53 24.17 6.61
N ASN A 10 -0.14 24.04 7.77
CA ASN A 10 -0.08 22.83 8.57
C ASN A 10 -0.77 21.65 7.85
N THR A 11 -1.97 21.84 7.31
CA THR A 11 -2.67 20.79 6.53
C THR A 11 -1.88 20.36 5.30
N TYR A 12 -1.22 21.28 4.59
CA TYR A 12 -0.36 20.92 3.45
C TYR A 12 0.82 20.02 3.87
N SER A 13 1.48 20.34 4.99
CA SER A 13 2.57 19.51 5.52
C SER A 13 2.09 18.12 5.97
N GLU A 14 0.90 18.03 6.57
CA GLU A 14 0.28 16.77 6.98
C GLU A 14 -0.07 15.89 5.77
N ASN A 15 -0.59 16.50 4.70
CA ASN A 15 -0.91 15.83 3.44
C ASN A 15 0.34 15.25 2.75
N ILE A 16 1.46 15.97 2.78
CA ILE A 16 2.74 15.46 2.27
C ILE A 16 3.18 14.23 3.07
N VAL A 17 3.15 14.31 4.40
CA VAL A 17 3.54 13.18 5.26
C VAL A 17 2.63 11.98 5.02
N ALA A 18 1.32 12.19 4.93
CA ALA A 18 0.35 11.13 4.63
C ALA A 18 0.63 10.47 3.28
N SER A 19 0.88 11.24 2.23
CA SER A 19 1.19 10.72 0.90
C SER A 19 2.46 9.87 0.88
N ILE A 20 3.53 10.33 1.53
CA ILE A 20 4.79 9.56 1.65
C ILE A 20 4.55 8.25 2.40
N THR A 21 3.74 8.28 3.46
CA THR A 21 3.43 7.08 4.24
C THR A 21 2.61 6.07 3.42
N ILE A 22 1.62 6.55 2.67
CA ILE A 22 0.81 5.70 1.76
C ILE A 22 1.70 5.07 0.67
N ALA A 23 2.59 5.85 0.07
CA ALA A 23 3.49 5.37 -0.98
C ALA A 23 4.49 4.33 -0.45
N THR A 24 5.13 4.59 0.70
CA THR A 24 6.12 3.68 1.30
C THR A 24 5.49 2.35 1.72
N VAL A 25 4.33 2.39 2.40
CA VAL A 25 3.58 1.19 2.79
C VAL A 25 3.07 0.45 1.55
N GLY A 26 2.57 1.19 0.55
CA GLY A 26 2.14 0.64 -0.74
C GLY A 26 3.24 -0.18 -1.42
N MET A 27 4.45 0.39 -1.52
CA MET A 27 5.61 -0.27 -2.14
C MET A 27 6.08 -1.49 -1.34
N LEU A 28 6.18 -1.39 -0.01
CA LEU A 28 6.52 -2.52 0.87
C LEU A 28 5.50 -3.66 0.76
N GLY A 29 4.22 -3.30 0.68
CA GLY A 29 3.14 -4.23 0.39
C GLY A 29 3.36 -4.94 -0.94
N LEU A 30 3.66 -4.21 -2.02
CA LEU A 30 3.84 -4.81 -3.35
C LEU A 30 5.00 -5.83 -3.36
N VAL A 31 6.12 -5.49 -2.73
CA VAL A 31 7.28 -6.39 -2.63
C VAL A 31 6.94 -7.63 -1.81
N SER A 32 6.34 -7.47 -0.63
CA SER A 32 6.01 -8.59 0.25
C SER A 32 4.98 -9.55 -0.35
N ASN A 33 3.93 -9.04 -1.00
CA ASN A 33 2.95 -9.88 -1.70
C ASN A 33 3.56 -10.60 -2.91
N SER A 34 4.46 -9.94 -3.64
CA SER A 34 5.19 -10.59 -4.74
C SER A 34 6.08 -11.72 -4.24
N CYS A 35 6.84 -11.50 -3.16
CA CYS A 35 7.63 -12.55 -2.52
C CYS A 35 6.77 -13.71 -2.02
N ALA A 36 5.62 -13.44 -1.42
CA ALA A 36 4.69 -14.47 -0.96
C ALA A 36 4.12 -15.29 -2.12
N ILE A 37 3.77 -14.65 -3.24
CA ILE A 37 3.36 -15.32 -4.47
C ILE A 37 4.47 -16.23 -5.00
N LEU A 38 5.70 -15.74 -5.09
CA LEU A 38 6.84 -16.53 -5.55
C LEU A 38 7.09 -17.73 -4.62
N ALA A 39 7.10 -17.51 -3.30
CA ALA A 39 7.27 -18.57 -2.32
C ALA A 39 6.17 -19.65 -2.43
N ALA A 40 4.91 -19.26 -2.60
CA ALA A 40 3.80 -20.18 -2.80
C ALA A 40 3.89 -20.95 -4.13
N ARG A 41 4.51 -20.36 -5.17
CA ARG A 41 4.69 -20.99 -6.49
C ARG A 41 5.87 -21.95 -6.54
N TYR A 42 7.00 -21.60 -5.91
CA TYR A 42 8.22 -22.41 -5.95
C TYR A 42 8.22 -23.56 -4.92
N ASN A 43 7.40 -23.47 -3.88
CA ASN A 43 7.42 -24.46 -2.81
C ASN A 43 6.26 -25.47 -2.99
N PRO A 44 6.52 -26.70 -3.46
CA PRO A 44 5.47 -27.68 -3.75
C PRO A 44 4.68 -28.11 -2.50
N ALA A 45 5.28 -27.99 -1.31
CA ALA A 45 4.60 -28.21 -0.02
C ALA A 45 3.44 -27.24 0.23
N LEU A 46 3.44 -26.06 -0.42
CA LEU A 46 2.40 -25.04 -0.29
C LEU A 46 1.29 -25.16 -1.35
N ARG A 47 1.33 -26.14 -2.27
CA ARG A 47 0.30 -26.36 -3.31
C ARG A 47 -0.96 -27.07 -2.75
N ASN A 48 -1.31 -26.75 -1.51
CA ASN A 48 -2.54 -27.18 -0.85
C ASN A 48 -3.61 -26.06 -0.96
N SER A 49 -4.87 -26.37 -0.67
CA SER A 49 -5.98 -25.41 -0.66
C SER A 49 -5.67 -24.14 0.15
N PHE A 50 -4.90 -24.28 1.24
CA PHE A 50 -4.44 -23.16 2.07
C PHE A 50 -3.47 -22.21 1.34
N GLY A 51 -2.53 -22.72 0.56
CA GLY A 51 -1.61 -21.88 -0.21
C GLY A 51 -2.28 -21.23 -1.42
N LEU A 52 -3.32 -21.85 -1.97
CA LEU A 52 -4.15 -21.28 -3.04
C LEU A 52 -5.01 -20.11 -2.53
N LEU A 53 -5.56 -20.22 -1.32
CA LEU A 53 -6.22 -19.12 -0.61
C LEU A 53 -5.25 -17.95 -0.37
N CYS A 54 -4.04 -18.24 0.11
CA CYS A 54 -3.00 -17.24 0.30
C CYS A 54 -2.62 -16.54 -1.02
N PHE A 55 -2.49 -17.31 -2.11
CA PHE A 55 -2.20 -16.76 -3.45
C PHE A 55 -3.29 -15.78 -3.92
N SER A 56 -4.57 -16.13 -3.75
CA SER A 56 -5.68 -15.24 -4.12
C SER A 56 -5.66 -13.94 -3.30
N GLN A 57 -5.36 -14.02 -2.00
CA GLN A 57 -5.25 -12.81 -1.17
C GLN A 57 -4.05 -11.95 -1.55
N CYS A 58 -2.91 -12.54 -1.89
CA CYS A 58 -1.75 -11.78 -2.36
C CYS A 58 -2.03 -11.08 -3.69
N ILE A 59 -2.77 -11.73 -4.61
CA ILE A 59 -3.19 -11.13 -5.89
C ILE A 59 -4.12 -9.94 -5.65
N SER A 60 -5.10 -10.09 -4.76
CA SER A 60 -6.06 -9.04 -4.41
C SER A 60 -5.35 -7.85 -3.76
N ASN A 61 -4.43 -8.14 -2.83
CA ASN A 61 -3.63 -7.13 -2.15
C ASN A 61 -2.72 -6.38 -3.14
N MET A 62 -2.13 -7.06 -4.13
CA MET A 62 -1.40 -6.37 -5.21
C MET A 62 -2.27 -5.34 -5.94
N GLY A 63 -3.49 -5.70 -6.32
CA GLY A 63 -4.40 -4.79 -7.02
C GLY A 63 -4.72 -3.54 -6.19
N VAL A 64 -5.04 -3.73 -4.91
CA VAL A 64 -5.35 -2.63 -3.99
C VAL A 64 -4.13 -1.73 -3.74
N LEU A 65 -2.95 -2.31 -3.54
CA LEU A 65 -1.72 -1.55 -3.30
C LEU A 65 -1.29 -0.74 -4.53
N LEU A 66 -1.54 -1.22 -5.75
CA LEU A 66 -1.34 -0.42 -6.97
C LEU A 66 -2.23 0.83 -6.97
N ILE A 67 -3.50 0.71 -6.55
CA ILE A 67 -4.41 1.86 -6.43
C ILE A 67 -3.90 2.84 -5.37
N PHE A 68 -3.42 2.34 -4.23
CA PHE A 68 -2.85 3.21 -3.20
C PHE A 68 -1.61 3.98 -3.68
N VAL A 69 -0.71 3.34 -4.42
CA VAL A 69 0.52 3.97 -4.91
C VAL A 69 0.24 4.92 -6.07
N PHE A 70 -0.54 4.52 -7.07
CA PHE A 70 -0.74 5.29 -8.29
C PHE A 70 -1.90 6.30 -8.23
N TRP A 71 -2.84 6.15 -7.29
CA TRP A 71 -4.01 7.01 -7.19
C TRP A 71 -4.10 7.71 -5.82
N ALA A 72 -4.10 6.97 -4.71
CA ALA A 72 -4.30 7.57 -3.39
C ALA A 72 -3.14 8.50 -2.98
N ALA A 73 -1.88 8.08 -3.19
CA ALA A 73 -0.72 8.90 -2.85
C ALA A 73 -0.69 10.26 -3.60
N PRO A 74 -0.82 10.34 -4.94
CA PRO A 74 -0.82 11.62 -5.65
C PRO A 74 -2.05 12.48 -5.33
N THR A 75 -3.24 11.90 -5.20
CA THR A 75 -4.46 12.63 -4.82
C THR A 75 -4.44 13.17 -3.39
N THR A 76 -3.54 12.68 -2.54
CA THR A 76 -3.35 13.23 -1.18
C THR A 76 -2.56 14.54 -1.21
N ILE A 77 -1.71 14.76 -2.21
CA ILE A 77 -0.90 15.98 -2.36
C ILE A 77 -1.62 17.02 -3.22
N LEU A 78 -2.35 16.56 -4.24
CA LEU A 78 -3.08 17.39 -5.21
C LEU A 78 -4.37 17.98 -4.62
#